data_AF-A0A957EC03-F1
#
_entry.id   AF-A0A957EC03-F1
#
_cell.length_a   1.000
_cell.length_b   1.000
_cell.length_c   1.000
_cell.angle_alpha   90.00
_cell.angle_beta   90.00
_cell.angle_gamma   90.00
#
_symmetry.space_group_name_H-M   'P 1'
#
loop_
_entity.id
_entity.type
_entity.pdbx_description
1 polymer ?
#
loop_
_entity_poly.entity_id
_entity_poly.type
_entity_poly.pdbx_seq_one_letter_code
_entity_poly.pdbx_strand_id
1 'polypeptide(L)'
;MNKVHSFTTIFVVSLVTFFTFTLGHAQNLLPKSPTDSELATAEIRLASLASNAVVEGAVLDIAVDPDFDESDPSVALCAGDQYLVVFEYGSEIYAQYLDSAGNRLGIPFVVSTDVYSESNPAVACDWNRNLFVVVWQHDYVNSGDMDIQAQVILGTRPASRETAVAAVLNVASSLVDETNPAIACNSDASGCLVVYERAENSGDVYGQRVFFSGSSFLLQGDGFAIGSFTAAERNPAVAWGTFDHDYLISWEYQDASAWRIVSSYVWDTLQGGSQIQTSTAFLTGSELPYNQLNPAVAYNGRSHRFLLVFQHAYLGDGSDYDIYGLRLVPGGGSQGDLITIDFSLYNNEQPAVAYGSGPYYLPGGRGADQFLVSYVTETPSGRWIHAHAIYGTFQIGSQLLSSTPIVLYQTAAGPNFDLLNPDVVGSLNNGRYLTIWESMISGFAGTDYNVRGRLVAPYSVFLPAIIR
;
A
#
# COMPACT_ATOMS: atom_id res chain seq x y z
N MET A 1 -1.31 17.28 71.74
CA MET A 1 -1.49 15.90 72.19
C MET A 1 -2.88 15.42 71.75
N ASN A 2 -2.90 14.40 70.89
CA ASN A 2 -3.99 13.48 70.51
C ASN A 2 -5.40 14.03 70.21
N LYS A 3 -5.83 13.93 68.93
CA LYS A 3 -6.62 12.78 68.43
C LYS A 3 -6.83 12.84 66.91
N VAL A 4 -7.10 11.66 66.36
CA VAL A 4 -7.02 11.23 64.97
C VAL A 4 -8.38 11.29 64.25
N HIS A 5 -8.30 11.38 62.90
CA HIS A 5 -9.14 10.77 61.85
C HIS A 5 -10.03 11.69 61.02
N SER A 6 -9.79 11.71 59.70
CA SER A 6 -10.69 11.14 58.67
C SER A 6 -10.70 11.94 57.35
N PHE A 7 -10.32 11.23 56.27
CA PHE A 7 -10.74 11.30 54.86
C PHE A 7 -10.99 12.66 54.17
N THR A 8 -10.19 12.91 53.12
CA THR A 8 -10.44 13.93 52.10
C THR A 8 -10.74 13.24 50.77
N THR A 9 -11.97 13.36 50.28
CA THR A 9 -12.37 13.07 48.89
C THR A 9 -12.83 14.37 48.27
N ILE A 10 -12.10 14.86 47.27
CA ILE A 10 -12.45 16.06 46.49
C ILE A 10 -13.21 15.60 45.26
N PHE A 11 -14.48 15.98 45.15
CA PHE A 11 -15.25 15.94 43.92
C PHE A 11 -15.00 17.24 43.14
N VAL A 12 -14.54 17.13 41.89
CA VAL A 12 -14.54 18.24 40.93
C VAL A 12 -15.89 18.26 40.22
N VAL A 13 -16.61 19.36 40.40
CA VAL A 13 -17.87 19.69 39.71
C VAL A 13 -17.53 20.23 38.32
N SER A 14 -18.04 19.60 37.25
CA SER A 14 -18.07 20.22 35.92
C SER A 14 -19.30 21.11 35.77
N LEU A 15 -19.04 22.36 35.39
CA LEU A 15 -20.00 23.40 35.08
C LEU A 15 -20.68 23.09 33.73
N VAL A 16 -22.01 23.04 33.68
CA VAL A 16 -22.78 23.10 32.43
C VAL A 16 -23.48 24.46 32.38
N THR A 17 -23.07 25.28 31.42
CA THR A 17 -23.64 26.61 31.17
C THR A 17 -24.99 26.46 30.44
N PHE A 18 -26.07 26.98 31.03
CA PHE A 18 -27.38 27.07 30.39
C PHE A 18 -27.47 28.35 29.53
N PHE A 19 -27.80 28.21 28.24
CA PHE A 19 -28.36 29.30 27.45
C PHE A 19 -29.88 29.36 27.68
N THR A 20 -30.38 30.56 27.99
CA THR A 20 -31.80 30.86 28.10
C THR A 20 -32.33 31.31 26.74
N PHE A 21 -33.39 30.66 26.24
CA PHE A 21 -34.25 31.17 25.17
C PHE A 21 -35.70 31.21 25.65
N THR A 22 -36.36 32.31 25.30
CA THR A 22 -37.73 32.69 25.68
C THR A 22 -38.80 31.85 24.97
N LEU A 23 -39.87 31.55 25.71
CA LEU A 23 -40.98 30.66 25.31
C LEU A 23 -41.95 31.30 24.30
N GLY A 24 -42.31 30.55 23.27
CA GLY A 24 -43.42 30.84 22.35
C GLY A 24 -44.05 29.55 21.80
N HIS A 25 -45.14 29.12 22.43
CA HIS A 25 -46.07 28.02 22.14
C HIS A 25 -46.03 27.34 20.75
N ALA A 26 -45.65 26.06 20.71
CA ALA A 26 -46.24 25.03 19.83
C ALA A 26 -46.07 23.64 20.47
N GLN A 27 -47.09 22.80 20.32
CA GLN A 27 -47.31 21.54 21.02
C GLN A 27 -46.37 20.42 20.57
N ASN A 28 -46.02 19.54 21.53
CA ASN A 28 -45.64 18.13 21.40
C ASN A 28 -44.74 17.71 20.23
N LEU A 29 -43.47 17.40 20.55
CA LEU A 29 -42.74 16.17 20.19
C LEU A 29 -41.30 16.32 20.72
N LEU A 30 -41.08 16.02 22.01
CA LEU A 30 -39.72 15.75 22.49
C LEU A 30 -39.34 14.34 21.99
N PRO A 31 -38.15 14.12 21.42
CA PRO A 31 -37.67 12.77 21.20
C PRO A 31 -37.53 12.10 22.56
N LYS A 32 -38.15 10.92 22.69
CA LYS A 32 -38.05 10.06 23.86
C LYS A 32 -36.56 9.81 24.14
N SER A 33 -36.11 10.05 25.36
CA SER A 33 -34.79 9.56 25.80
C SER A 33 -34.75 8.05 25.57
N PRO A 34 -33.70 7.50 24.93
CA PRO A 34 -33.64 6.09 24.66
C PRO A 34 -33.81 5.32 25.97
N THR A 35 -34.67 4.31 25.93
CA THR A 35 -34.89 3.43 27.07
C THR A 35 -33.61 2.64 27.39
N ASP A 36 -33.39 2.21 28.64
CA ASP A 36 -32.23 1.37 28.99
C ASP A 36 -32.14 0.10 28.12
N SER A 37 -33.25 -0.37 27.54
CA SER A 37 -33.24 -1.44 26.53
C SER A 37 -32.74 -1.01 25.15
N GLU A 38 -32.94 0.24 24.74
CA GLU A 38 -32.39 0.79 23.49
C GLU A 38 -30.89 1.07 23.63
N LEU A 39 -30.46 1.58 24.79
CA LEU A 39 -29.04 1.68 25.17
C LEU A 39 -28.39 0.30 25.26
N ALA A 40 -29.07 -0.69 25.85
CA ALA A 40 -28.60 -2.07 25.84
C ALA A 40 -28.54 -2.66 24.42
N THR A 41 -29.48 -2.36 23.51
CA THR A 41 -29.36 -2.82 22.11
C THR A 41 -28.28 -2.10 21.30
N ALA A 42 -27.91 -0.87 21.66
CA ALA A 42 -26.77 -0.17 21.09
C ALA A 42 -25.44 -0.70 21.66
N GLU A 43 -25.37 -0.98 22.96
CA GLU A 43 -24.23 -1.62 23.62
C GLU A 43 -24.04 -3.08 23.18
N ILE A 44 -25.11 -3.81 22.85
CA ILE A 44 -25.05 -5.18 22.33
C ILE A 44 -24.55 -5.23 20.88
N ARG A 45 -24.61 -4.14 20.10
CA ARG A 45 -23.97 -4.06 18.77
C ARG A 45 -22.47 -3.77 18.83
N LEU A 46 -21.95 -3.40 20.00
CA LEU A 46 -20.53 -3.25 20.31
C LEU A 46 -19.92 -4.55 20.86
N ALA A 47 -20.45 -5.69 20.45
CA ALA A 47 -19.85 -6.98 20.75
C ALA A 47 -18.37 -6.97 20.36
N SER A 48 -17.52 -7.29 21.34
CA SER A 48 -16.09 -7.03 21.40
C SER A 48 -15.37 -7.18 20.05
N LEU A 49 -15.16 -6.07 19.36
CA LEU A 49 -14.23 -6.01 18.24
C LEU A 49 -12.82 -6.14 18.82
N ALA A 50 -12.14 -7.26 18.56
CA ALA A 50 -10.70 -7.29 18.79
C ALA A 50 -10.04 -6.57 17.61
N SER A 51 -9.23 -5.56 17.92
CA SER A 51 -8.64 -4.59 16.98
C SER A 51 -7.49 -5.13 16.12
N ASN A 52 -7.36 -6.46 16.05
CA ASN A 52 -6.23 -7.11 15.42
C ASN A 52 -6.63 -7.52 14.02
N ALA A 53 -5.74 -7.27 13.06
CA ALA A 53 -5.90 -7.80 11.72
C ALA A 53 -6.01 -9.33 11.78
N VAL A 54 -6.93 -9.88 11.01
CA VAL A 54 -7.21 -11.32 10.99
C VAL A 54 -7.38 -11.78 9.56
N VAL A 55 -6.84 -12.95 9.28
CA VAL A 55 -6.95 -13.58 7.98
C VAL A 55 -8.40 -13.98 7.68
N GLU A 56 -8.89 -13.65 6.49
CA GLU A 56 -10.21 -14.07 6.01
C GLU A 56 -10.07 -15.17 4.96
N GLY A 57 -10.98 -16.14 5.04
CA GLY A 57 -11.14 -17.16 3.99
C GLY A 57 -9.91 -18.04 3.74
N ALA A 58 -9.96 -18.70 2.59
CA ALA A 58 -8.88 -19.52 2.07
C ALA A 58 -7.89 -18.69 1.26
N VAL A 59 -6.76 -19.30 0.89
CA VAL A 59 -5.86 -18.75 -0.13
C VAL A 59 -6.62 -18.68 -1.47
N LEU A 60 -6.39 -17.60 -2.19
CA LEU A 60 -6.97 -17.31 -3.49
C LEU A 60 -5.97 -17.72 -4.58
N ASP A 61 -6.41 -18.53 -5.52
CA ASP A 61 -5.68 -18.83 -6.75
C ASP A 61 -6.08 -17.79 -7.80
N ILE A 62 -5.23 -16.77 -8.01
CA ILE A 62 -5.53 -15.60 -8.84
C ILE A 62 -5.14 -15.90 -10.29
N ALA A 63 -3.87 -16.23 -10.51
CA ALA A 63 -3.34 -16.76 -11.77
C ALA A 63 -2.61 -18.07 -11.46
N VAL A 64 -2.95 -19.11 -12.21
CA VAL A 64 -2.43 -20.47 -12.05
C VAL A 64 -2.47 -21.11 -13.43
N ASP A 65 -1.32 -21.21 -14.06
CA ASP A 65 -1.13 -21.92 -15.31
C ASP A 65 0.08 -22.86 -15.23
N PRO A 66 -0.12 -24.19 -15.28
CA PRO A 66 0.99 -25.13 -15.16
C PRO A 66 1.98 -25.09 -16.32
N ASP A 67 1.63 -24.40 -17.42
CA ASP A 67 2.45 -24.34 -18.63
C ASP A 67 3.31 -23.05 -18.70
N PHE A 68 3.02 -22.03 -17.88
CA PHE A 68 3.70 -20.72 -17.92
C PHE A 68 3.82 -20.09 -16.54
N ASP A 69 4.99 -19.50 -16.26
CA ASP A 69 5.23 -18.76 -15.03
C ASP A 69 4.44 -17.45 -14.99
N GLU A 70 3.83 -17.18 -13.83
CA GLU A 70 3.15 -15.94 -13.49
C GLU A 70 3.90 -15.23 -12.35
N SER A 71 4.58 -14.14 -12.68
CA SER A 71 5.52 -13.45 -11.79
C SER A 71 5.24 -11.95 -11.64
N ASP A 72 5.98 -11.34 -10.71
CA ASP A 72 6.04 -9.90 -10.44
C ASP A 72 4.65 -9.22 -10.36
N PRO A 73 3.77 -9.69 -9.47
CA PRO A 73 2.40 -9.25 -9.50
C PRO A 73 2.22 -7.93 -8.73
N SER A 74 1.31 -7.07 -9.20
CA SER A 74 0.90 -5.83 -8.52
C SER A 74 -0.62 -5.72 -8.43
N VAL A 75 -1.12 -5.09 -7.36
CA VAL A 75 -2.57 -4.97 -7.10
C VAL A 75 -3.03 -3.56 -6.79
N ALA A 76 -4.15 -3.17 -7.40
CA ALA A 76 -4.87 -1.96 -7.04
C ALA A 76 -6.35 -2.25 -6.80
N LEU A 77 -7.00 -1.35 -6.07
CA LEU A 77 -8.43 -1.37 -5.79
C LEU A 77 -9.08 -0.09 -6.35
N CYS A 78 -10.18 -0.25 -7.08
CA CYS A 78 -10.99 0.85 -7.59
C CYS A 78 -12.42 0.83 -7.03
N ALA A 79 -13.23 1.78 -7.50
CA ALA A 79 -14.62 1.93 -7.09
C ALA A 79 -15.42 0.63 -7.29
N GLY A 80 -16.35 0.40 -6.35
CA GLY A 80 -17.09 -0.86 -6.27
C GLY A 80 -16.37 -1.97 -5.50
N ASP A 81 -15.26 -1.65 -4.82
CA ASP A 81 -14.39 -2.60 -4.11
C ASP A 81 -13.97 -3.77 -5.04
N GLN A 82 -13.67 -3.46 -6.31
CA GLN A 82 -13.07 -4.42 -7.25
C GLN A 82 -11.57 -4.23 -7.32
N TYR A 83 -10.85 -5.34 -7.29
CA TYR A 83 -9.40 -5.39 -7.43
C TYR A 83 -9.02 -5.66 -8.88
N LEU A 84 -7.91 -5.09 -9.31
CA LEU A 84 -7.19 -5.54 -10.51
C LEU A 84 -5.82 -6.00 -10.06
N VAL A 85 -5.52 -7.26 -10.32
CA VAL A 85 -4.19 -7.84 -10.16
C VAL A 85 -3.56 -7.92 -11.54
N VAL A 86 -2.39 -7.31 -11.70
CA VAL A 86 -1.57 -7.40 -12.92
C VAL A 86 -0.35 -8.27 -12.63
N PHE A 87 0.14 -8.99 -13.63
CA PHE A 87 1.26 -9.92 -13.49
C PHE A 87 1.88 -10.21 -14.86
N GLU A 88 3.12 -10.67 -14.86
CA GLU A 88 3.79 -11.16 -16.06
C GLU A 88 3.29 -12.56 -16.41
N TYR A 89 3.13 -12.84 -17.69
CA TYR A 89 2.82 -14.17 -18.23
C TYR A 89 3.61 -14.36 -19.53
N GLY A 90 4.70 -15.14 -19.47
CA GLY A 90 5.62 -15.27 -20.58
C GLY A 90 6.35 -13.95 -20.88
N SER A 91 5.99 -13.26 -21.97
CA SER A 91 6.56 -11.96 -22.35
C SER A 91 5.50 -10.85 -22.41
N GLU A 92 4.33 -11.10 -21.82
CA GLU A 92 3.16 -10.24 -21.86
C GLU A 92 2.72 -9.89 -20.43
N ILE A 93 2.08 -8.73 -20.26
CA ILE A 93 1.41 -8.34 -19.02
C ILE A 93 -0.05 -8.77 -19.09
N TYR A 94 -0.49 -9.55 -18.11
CA TYR A 94 -1.87 -9.98 -17.93
C TYR A 94 -2.52 -9.27 -16.74
N ALA A 95 -3.85 -9.32 -16.69
CA ALA A 95 -4.60 -8.86 -15.56
C ALA A 95 -5.80 -9.76 -15.23
N GLN A 96 -6.14 -9.82 -13.95
CA GLN A 96 -7.29 -10.53 -13.40
C GLN A 96 -8.08 -9.61 -12.47
N TYR A 97 -9.36 -9.38 -12.81
CA TYR A 97 -10.28 -8.70 -11.90
C TYR A 97 -10.72 -9.62 -10.77
N LEU A 98 -10.82 -9.09 -9.56
CA LEU A 98 -11.43 -9.76 -8.42
C LEU A 98 -12.58 -8.92 -7.85
N ASP A 99 -13.60 -9.56 -7.30
CA ASP A 99 -14.62 -8.87 -6.51
C ASP A 99 -14.13 -8.55 -5.09
N SER A 100 -14.96 -7.83 -4.32
CA SER A 100 -14.68 -7.46 -2.92
C SER A 100 -14.47 -8.63 -1.95
N ALA A 101 -14.79 -9.87 -2.36
CA ALA A 101 -14.59 -11.10 -1.60
C ALA A 101 -13.41 -11.93 -2.17
N GLY A 102 -12.65 -11.38 -3.11
CA GLY A 102 -11.48 -12.02 -3.71
C GLY A 102 -11.82 -13.05 -4.79
N ASN A 103 -13.09 -13.16 -5.21
CA ASN A 103 -13.46 -14.10 -6.27
C ASN A 103 -13.06 -13.54 -7.64
N ARG A 104 -12.51 -14.40 -8.51
CA ARG A 104 -12.17 -14.05 -9.89
C ARG A 104 -13.42 -13.63 -10.68
N LEU A 105 -13.37 -12.43 -11.25
CA LEU A 105 -14.35 -11.95 -12.20
C LEU A 105 -13.86 -12.26 -13.61
N GLY A 106 -14.35 -13.38 -14.17
CA GLY A 106 -13.94 -13.89 -15.48
C GLY A 106 -12.57 -14.54 -15.50
N ILE A 107 -11.99 -14.63 -16.69
CA ILE A 107 -10.64 -15.16 -16.92
C ILE A 107 -9.62 -14.01 -17.00
N PRO A 108 -8.32 -14.29 -16.82
CA PRO A 108 -7.26 -13.34 -17.10
C PRO A 108 -7.31 -12.84 -18.54
N PHE A 109 -6.83 -11.62 -18.78
CA PHE A 109 -6.76 -11.01 -20.10
C PHE A 109 -5.45 -10.25 -20.26
N VAL A 110 -4.95 -10.22 -21.50
CA VAL A 110 -3.74 -9.49 -21.86
C VAL A 110 -3.97 -7.98 -21.79
N VAL A 111 -3.01 -7.26 -21.21
CA VAL A 111 -2.95 -5.80 -21.11
C VAL A 111 -2.00 -5.23 -22.16
N SER A 112 -0.79 -5.79 -22.28
CA SER A 112 0.21 -5.41 -23.27
C SER A 112 -0.07 -6.13 -24.60
N THR A 113 -0.56 -5.42 -25.61
CA THR A 113 -1.00 -6.06 -26.86
C THR A 113 0.07 -6.17 -27.94
N ASP A 114 1.34 -5.96 -27.61
CA ASP A 114 2.44 -5.91 -28.59
C ASP A 114 3.20 -7.25 -28.69
N VAL A 115 4.07 -7.37 -29.70
CA VAL A 115 4.90 -8.55 -29.98
C VAL A 115 6.24 -8.54 -29.22
N TYR A 116 6.38 -7.59 -28.31
CA TYR A 116 7.61 -7.25 -27.60
C TYR A 116 7.66 -7.93 -26.22
N SER A 117 8.79 -7.80 -25.52
CA SER A 117 8.92 -8.37 -24.18
C SER A 117 8.55 -7.34 -23.14
N GLU A 118 7.64 -7.71 -22.25
CA GLU A 118 7.04 -6.79 -21.28
C GLU A 118 7.27 -7.33 -19.86
N SER A 119 7.70 -6.46 -18.93
CA SER A 119 8.05 -6.86 -17.56
C SER A 119 7.78 -5.76 -16.52
N ASN A 120 7.92 -6.11 -15.24
CA ASN A 120 7.76 -5.31 -14.03
C ASN A 120 6.50 -4.42 -14.08
N PRO A 121 5.29 -5.01 -14.10
CA PRO A 121 4.06 -4.24 -14.14
C PRO A 121 3.75 -3.61 -12.78
N ALA A 122 3.23 -2.38 -12.80
CA ALA A 122 2.66 -1.73 -11.63
C ALA A 122 1.28 -1.15 -11.96
N VAL A 123 0.37 -1.13 -10.99
CA VAL A 123 -1.00 -0.64 -11.19
C VAL A 123 -1.43 0.34 -10.09
N ALA A 124 -2.11 1.42 -10.49
CA ALA A 124 -2.78 2.34 -9.57
C ALA A 124 -4.21 2.63 -10.02
N CYS A 125 -5.05 3.10 -9.09
CA CYS A 125 -6.42 3.51 -9.37
C CYS A 125 -6.56 5.04 -9.37
N ASP A 126 -7.14 5.60 -10.43
CA ASP A 126 -7.85 6.88 -10.38
C ASP A 126 -9.28 6.61 -9.90
N TRP A 127 -9.49 6.79 -8.60
CA TRP A 127 -10.72 6.41 -7.92
C TRP A 127 -11.94 7.17 -8.42
N ASN A 128 -11.78 8.48 -8.68
CA ASN A 128 -12.90 9.34 -9.08
C ASN A 128 -13.35 9.08 -10.52
N ARG A 129 -12.44 8.62 -11.40
CA ARG A 129 -12.81 8.15 -12.75
C ARG A 129 -13.18 6.69 -12.80
N ASN A 130 -12.90 5.94 -11.76
CA ASN A 130 -13.01 4.49 -11.74
C ASN A 130 -12.21 3.89 -12.91
N LEU A 131 -10.91 4.21 -12.96
CA LEU A 131 -9.98 3.72 -13.96
C LEU A 131 -8.72 3.20 -13.26
N PHE A 132 -8.25 2.04 -13.69
CA PHE A 132 -6.90 1.57 -13.40
C PHE A 132 -5.94 2.11 -14.46
N VAL A 133 -4.73 2.47 -14.03
CA VAL A 133 -3.62 2.77 -14.92
C VAL A 133 -2.55 1.74 -14.63
N VAL A 134 -2.24 0.93 -15.64
CA VAL A 134 -1.19 -0.09 -15.60
C VAL A 134 0.02 0.48 -16.33
N VAL A 135 1.20 0.38 -15.72
CA VAL A 135 2.49 0.72 -16.32
C VAL A 135 3.37 -0.52 -16.33
N TRP A 136 4.26 -0.63 -17.30
CA TRP A 136 5.20 -1.76 -17.40
C TRP A 136 6.44 -1.35 -18.19
N GLN A 137 7.49 -2.14 -18.08
CA GLN A 137 8.70 -2.02 -18.89
C GLN A 137 8.53 -2.71 -20.23
N HIS A 138 9.04 -2.08 -21.28
CA HIS A 138 8.89 -2.51 -22.66
C HIS A 138 10.25 -2.67 -23.34
N ASP A 139 10.59 -3.89 -23.79
CA ASP A 139 11.78 -4.16 -24.61
C ASP A 139 11.39 -4.41 -26.06
N TYR A 140 11.82 -3.52 -26.97
CA TYR A 140 11.74 -3.80 -28.39
C TYR A 140 12.67 -4.96 -28.77
N VAL A 141 12.15 -6.19 -28.83
CA VAL A 141 12.82 -7.45 -29.25
C VAL A 141 14.32 -7.32 -29.57
N ASN A 142 15.16 -7.54 -28.56
CA ASN A 142 16.63 -7.54 -28.63
C ASN A 142 17.26 -6.16 -28.96
N SER A 143 16.55 -5.07 -28.67
CA SER A 143 17.14 -3.73 -28.74
C SER A 143 18.11 -3.50 -27.59
N GLY A 144 17.81 -4.08 -26.42
CA GLY A 144 18.51 -3.75 -25.17
C GLY A 144 18.27 -2.31 -24.75
N ASP A 145 17.09 -1.78 -25.08
CA ASP A 145 16.61 -0.44 -24.75
C ASP A 145 15.23 -0.60 -24.11
N MET A 146 15.19 -0.51 -22.77
CA MET A 146 13.97 -0.62 -21.99
C MET A 146 13.22 0.71 -21.98
N ASP A 147 11.95 0.70 -22.35
CA ASP A 147 11.03 1.85 -22.29
C ASP A 147 9.99 1.65 -21.17
N ILE A 148 9.24 2.70 -20.81
CA ILE A 148 8.04 2.57 -19.96
C ILE A 148 6.79 2.84 -20.78
N GLN A 149 5.86 1.89 -20.78
CA GLN A 149 4.54 2.02 -21.39
C GLN A 149 3.42 2.04 -20.35
N ALA A 150 2.26 2.52 -20.75
CA ALA A 150 1.07 2.56 -19.91
C ALA A 150 -0.22 2.27 -20.68
N GLN A 151 -1.17 1.62 -20.01
CA GLN A 151 -2.51 1.37 -20.51
C GLN A 151 -3.55 1.66 -19.45
N VAL A 152 -4.66 2.25 -19.88
CA VAL A 152 -5.78 2.55 -18.99
C VAL A 152 -6.86 1.49 -19.13
N ILE A 153 -7.24 0.92 -17.99
CA ILE A 153 -8.17 -0.18 -17.86
C ILE A 153 -9.39 0.29 -17.04
N LEU A 154 -10.60 -0.17 -17.38
CA LEU A 154 -11.81 0.16 -16.62
C LEU A 154 -11.69 -0.29 -15.16
N GLY A 155 -12.05 0.57 -14.21
CA GLY A 155 -12.00 0.28 -12.77
C GLY A 155 -13.02 -0.75 -12.30
N THR A 156 -14.03 -1.03 -13.11
CA THR A 156 -15.01 -2.11 -12.89
C THR A 156 -15.05 -3.02 -14.10
N ARG A 157 -15.06 -4.33 -13.87
CA ARG A 157 -15.17 -5.35 -14.93
C ARG A 157 -16.39 -5.05 -15.82
N PRO A 158 -16.20 -4.76 -17.12
CA PRO A 158 -17.31 -4.57 -18.05
C PRO A 158 -17.98 -5.90 -18.41
N ALA A 159 -19.21 -5.83 -18.91
CA ALA A 159 -19.89 -6.99 -19.49
C ALA A 159 -19.32 -7.38 -20.88
N SER A 160 -18.73 -6.42 -21.59
CA SER A 160 -17.96 -6.63 -22.83
C SER A 160 -16.58 -7.21 -22.53
N ARG A 161 -15.88 -7.67 -23.58
CA ARG A 161 -14.47 -8.09 -23.47
C ARG A 161 -13.48 -6.93 -23.52
N GLU A 162 -13.91 -5.77 -24.03
CA GLU A 162 -13.09 -4.57 -24.11
C GLU A 162 -12.96 -3.92 -22.73
N THR A 163 -11.73 -3.94 -22.19
CA THR A 163 -11.38 -3.39 -20.88
C THR A 163 -10.54 -2.11 -20.97
N ALA A 164 -9.77 -1.97 -22.05
CA ALA A 164 -8.97 -0.79 -22.36
C ALA A 164 -9.84 0.42 -22.75
N VAL A 165 -9.53 1.60 -22.23
CA VAL A 165 -10.25 2.85 -22.53
C VAL A 165 -9.48 3.85 -23.38
N ALA A 166 -8.19 3.60 -23.61
CA ALA A 166 -7.31 4.44 -24.42
C ALA A 166 -6.32 3.57 -25.20
N ALA A 167 -5.59 4.18 -26.12
CA ALA A 167 -4.42 3.56 -26.73
C ALA A 167 -3.27 3.51 -25.72
N VAL A 168 -2.37 2.54 -25.91
CA VAL A 168 -1.13 2.44 -25.14
C VAL A 168 -0.32 3.73 -25.29
N LEU A 169 0.21 4.22 -24.18
CA LEU A 169 1.00 5.45 -24.10
C LEU A 169 2.45 5.09 -23.80
N ASN A 170 3.38 5.57 -24.63
CA ASN A 170 4.81 5.58 -24.27
C ASN A 170 5.04 6.68 -23.25
N VAL A 171 5.31 6.28 -22.00
CA VAL A 171 5.54 7.18 -20.86
C VAL A 171 6.96 7.72 -20.90
N ALA A 172 7.93 6.83 -21.10
CA ALA A 172 9.32 7.17 -21.29
C ALA A 172 9.88 6.26 -22.39
N SER A 173 10.63 6.87 -23.33
CA SER A 173 11.18 6.14 -24.48
C SER A 173 12.45 6.83 -24.98
N SER A 174 13.45 6.93 -24.11
CA SER A 174 14.68 7.66 -24.45
C SER A 174 15.65 6.80 -25.27
N LEU A 175 16.96 6.95 -25.09
CA LEU A 175 17.98 6.09 -25.74
C LEU A 175 18.77 5.28 -24.69
N VAL A 176 18.30 5.32 -23.45
CA VAL A 176 18.87 4.62 -22.31
C VAL A 176 17.74 3.91 -21.60
N ASP A 177 18.06 2.80 -20.95
CA ASP A 177 17.07 2.00 -20.26
C ASP A 177 16.30 2.81 -19.23
N GLU A 178 14.98 2.71 -19.32
CA GLU A 178 14.02 3.09 -18.32
C GLU A 178 13.40 1.84 -17.67
N THR A 179 13.57 1.70 -16.35
CA THR A 179 13.28 0.46 -15.64
C THR A 179 12.54 0.69 -14.31
N ASN A 180 12.02 -0.40 -13.73
CA ASN A 180 11.38 -0.42 -12.40
C ASN A 180 10.32 0.69 -12.21
N PRO A 181 9.24 0.69 -13.02
CA PRO A 181 8.22 1.72 -12.91
C PRO A 181 7.36 1.51 -11.66
N ALA A 182 7.01 2.61 -11.00
CA ALA A 182 5.96 2.67 -9.98
C ALA A 182 4.99 3.81 -10.30
N ILE A 183 3.75 3.69 -9.85
CA ILE A 183 2.70 4.66 -10.19
C ILE A 183 1.81 4.99 -9.00
N ALA A 184 1.42 6.26 -8.87
CA ALA A 184 0.35 6.71 -8.00
C ALA A 184 -0.54 7.74 -8.73
N CYS A 185 -1.85 7.65 -8.54
CA CYS A 185 -2.82 8.53 -9.20
C CYS A 185 -3.42 9.57 -8.26
N ASN A 186 -3.31 10.84 -8.66
CA ASN A 186 -4.09 11.94 -8.11
C ASN A 186 -5.53 11.82 -8.62
N SER A 187 -6.38 11.22 -7.79
CA SER A 187 -7.78 11.00 -8.11
C SER A 187 -8.57 12.31 -8.24
N ASP A 188 -8.11 13.42 -7.67
CA ASP A 188 -8.82 14.71 -7.68
C ASP A 188 -8.56 15.52 -8.95
N ALA A 189 -7.34 15.50 -9.46
CA ALA A 189 -6.89 16.35 -10.57
C ALA A 189 -6.67 15.60 -11.91
N SER A 190 -7.02 14.32 -11.97
CA SER A 190 -7.04 13.52 -13.22
C SER A 190 -5.69 13.25 -13.86
N GLY A 191 -4.69 13.08 -13.02
CA GLY A 191 -3.36 12.69 -13.44
C GLY A 191 -2.72 11.71 -12.48
N CYS A 192 -1.76 10.96 -12.99
CA CYS A 192 -0.91 10.08 -12.21
C CYS A 192 0.54 10.53 -12.37
N LEU A 193 1.36 10.20 -11.38
CA LEU A 193 2.81 10.28 -11.49
C LEU A 193 3.34 8.87 -11.66
N VAL A 194 4.02 8.65 -12.79
CA VAL A 194 4.84 7.46 -13.02
C VAL A 194 6.27 7.82 -12.65
N VAL A 195 6.88 7.03 -11.78
CA VAL A 195 8.29 7.15 -11.42
C VAL A 195 9.03 5.92 -11.93
N TYR A 196 10.27 6.08 -12.35
CA TYR A 196 11.07 5.01 -12.94
C TYR A 196 12.55 5.31 -12.77
N GLU A 197 13.37 4.27 -12.87
CA GLU A 197 14.82 4.39 -12.99
C GLU A 197 15.19 4.72 -14.42
N ARG A 198 16.20 5.56 -14.59
CA ARG A 198 16.77 5.87 -15.90
C ARG A 198 18.27 5.65 -15.84
N ALA A 199 18.80 4.78 -16.69
CA ALA A 199 20.18 4.29 -16.65
C ALA A 199 21.25 5.33 -17.06
N GLU A 200 20.91 6.62 -17.05
CA GLU A 200 21.85 7.71 -17.30
C GLU A 200 22.76 7.91 -16.07
N ASN A 201 24.07 8.16 -16.27
CA ASN A 201 25.03 8.57 -15.24
C ASN A 201 25.02 7.79 -13.89
N SER A 202 24.98 6.45 -13.95
CA SER A 202 24.92 5.50 -12.81
C SER A 202 23.51 5.13 -12.32
N GLY A 203 22.46 5.64 -12.98
CA GLY A 203 21.07 5.39 -12.62
C GLY A 203 20.52 6.50 -11.75
N ASP A 204 19.52 7.21 -12.26
CA ASP A 204 18.79 8.29 -11.59
C ASP A 204 17.30 7.92 -11.49
N VAL A 205 16.59 8.47 -10.50
CA VAL A 205 15.13 8.33 -10.41
C VAL A 205 14.46 9.49 -11.14
N TYR A 206 13.58 9.18 -12.09
CA TYR A 206 12.82 10.14 -12.87
C TYR A 206 11.31 10.04 -12.58
N GLY A 207 10.59 11.10 -12.93
CA GLY A 207 9.14 11.15 -12.92
C GLY A 207 8.57 11.67 -14.23
N GLN A 208 7.46 11.08 -14.67
CA GLN A 208 6.64 11.55 -15.79
C GLN A 208 5.19 11.63 -15.35
N ARG A 209 4.56 12.79 -15.60
CA ARG A 209 3.12 12.95 -15.35
C ARG A 209 2.34 12.45 -16.56
N VAL A 210 1.26 11.74 -16.28
CA VAL A 210 0.27 11.28 -17.26
C VAL A 210 -1.10 11.75 -16.82
N PHE A 211 -1.98 12.09 -17.75
CA PHE A 211 -3.28 12.66 -17.41
C PHE A 211 -4.38 12.35 -18.44
N PHE A 212 -5.61 12.56 -18.01
CA PHE A 212 -6.79 12.41 -18.85
C PHE A 212 -7.23 13.75 -19.42
N SER A 213 -7.31 13.84 -20.76
CA SER A 213 -7.88 14.97 -21.48
C SER A 213 -9.06 14.51 -22.33
N GLY A 214 -10.27 14.67 -21.79
CA GLY A 214 -11.48 14.07 -22.39
C GLY A 214 -11.40 12.55 -22.36
N SER A 215 -11.39 11.92 -23.53
CA SER A 215 -11.23 10.46 -23.69
C SER A 215 -9.79 10.03 -23.98
N SER A 216 -8.83 10.97 -24.02
CA SER A 216 -7.43 10.68 -24.32
C SER A 216 -6.62 10.56 -23.04
N PHE A 217 -5.63 9.67 -23.05
CA PHE A 217 -4.61 9.54 -22.03
C PHE A 217 -3.27 10.00 -22.60
N LEU A 218 -2.63 11.00 -21.96
CA LEU A 218 -1.54 11.77 -22.55
C LEU A 218 -0.46 12.10 -21.50
N LEU A 219 0.75 12.44 -21.97
CA LEU A 219 1.79 13.05 -21.13
C LEU A 219 1.41 14.46 -20.71
N GLN A 220 1.69 14.84 -19.47
CA GLN A 220 1.51 16.18 -18.94
C GLN A 220 2.86 16.87 -18.68
N GLY A 221 3.38 17.58 -19.68
CA GLY A 221 4.73 18.15 -19.63
C GLY A 221 5.83 17.11 -19.84
N ASP A 222 7.07 17.54 -19.71
CA ASP A 222 8.25 16.70 -19.92
C ASP A 222 8.61 15.90 -18.65
N GLY A 223 9.32 14.79 -18.83
CA GLY A 223 9.91 14.02 -17.73
C GLY A 223 10.96 14.83 -16.97
N PHE A 224 11.10 14.56 -15.69
CA PHE A 224 12.00 15.31 -14.80
C PHE A 224 12.73 14.40 -13.82
N ALA A 225 13.99 14.71 -13.56
CA ALA A 225 14.77 14.03 -12.53
C ALA A 225 14.22 14.35 -11.13
N ILE A 226 14.06 13.32 -10.31
CA ILE A 226 13.67 13.37 -8.90
C ILE A 226 14.90 13.14 -8.02
N GLY A 227 15.64 12.08 -8.32
CA GLY A 227 17.03 11.88 -7.95
C GLY A 227 17.93 12.32 -9.10
N SER A 228 19.03 12.99 -8.78
CA SER A 228 20.04 13.39 -9.79
C SER A 228 21.43 13.45 -9.14
N PHE A 229 21.70 12.50 -8.25
CA PHE A 229 22.97 12.46 -7.54
C PHE A 229 24.05 11.81 -8.41
N THR A 230 25.31 11.94 -8.01
CA THR A 230 26.41 11.29 -8.75
C THR A 230 26.54 9.79 -8.46
N ALA A 231 25.84 9.30 -7.44
CA ALA A 231 25.87 7.90 -7.01
C ALA A 231 24.58 7.22 -7.44
N ALA A 232 24.61 5.90 -7.57
CA ALA A 232 23.50 5.12 -8.11
C ALA A 232 22.21 5.27 -7.29
N GLU A 233 21.09 5.38 -8.00
CA GLU A 233 19.74 5.51 -7.46
C GLU A 233 18.83 4.44 -8.10
N ARG A 234 18.02 3.73 -7.30
CA ARG A 234 17.17 2.64 -7.79
C ARG A 234 15.96 2.33 -6.90
N ASN A 235 15.11 1.42 -7.34
CA ASN A 235 13.91 0.90 -6.68
C ASN A 235 12.99 2.02 -6.16
N PRO A 236 12.44 2.87 -7.05
CA PRO A 236 11.57 3.94 -6.63
C PRO A 236 10.17 3.42 -6.24
N ALA A 237 9.61 3.99 -5.18
CA ALA A 237 8.22 3.80 -4.77
C ALA A 237 7.54 5.15 -4.61
N VAL A 238 6.23 5.21 -4.90
CA VAL A 238 5.46 6.45 -4.90
C VAL A 238 4.09 6.27 -4.26
N ALA A 239 3.67 7.25 -3.46
CA ALA A 239 2.29 7.37 -2.96
C ALA A 239 1.77 8.79 -3.10
N TRP A 240 0.47 8.93 -3.34
CA TRP A 240 -0.21 10.23 -3.40
C TRP A 240 -0.83 10.59 -2.06
N GLY A 241 -0.49 11.79 -1.55
CA GLY A 241 -1.05 12.41 -0.37
C GLY A 241 -2.36 13.14 -0.68
N THR A 242 -3.46 12.40 -0.77
CA THR A 242 -4.79 12.90 -1.22
C THR A 242 -5.20 14.26 -0.66
N PHE A 243 -4.98 14.52 0.64
CA PHE A 243 -5.41 15.78 1.26
C PHE A 243 -4.30 16.83 1.42
N ASP A 244 -3.06 16.45 1.14
CA ASP A 244 -1.89 17.32 1.30
C ASP A 244 -1.32 17.76 -0.04
N HIS A 245 -1.87 17.26 -1.15
CA HIS A 245 -1.59 17.66 -2.52
C HIS A 245 -0.13 17.47 -2.92
N ASP A 246 0.48 16.39 -2.44
CA ASP A 246 1.83 15.98 -2.76
C ASP A 246 1.91 14.49 -3.16
N TYR A 247 2.97 14.15 -3.88
CA TYR A 247 3.45 12.79 -4.00
C TYR A 247 4.68 12.65 -3.10
N LEU A 248 4.76 11.56 -2.35
CA LEU A 248 6.00 11.14 -1.70
C LEU A 248 6.65 10.07 -2.56
N ILE A 249 7.89 10.31 -2.97
CA ILE A 249 8.72 9.36 -3.70
C ILE A 249 9.87 8.96 -2.79
N SER A 250 10.10 7.66 -2.64
CA SER A 250 11.22 7.08 -1.90
C SER A 250 12.00 6.11 -2.76
N TRP A 251 13.32 6.08 -2.62
CA TRP A 251 14.17 5.23 -3.43
C TRP A 251 15.46 4.87 -2.69
N GLU A 252 16.18 3.88 -3.21
CA GLU A 252 17.51 3.49 -2.74
C GLU A 252 18.57 4.42 -3.34
N TYR A 253 19.45 4.93 -2.49
CA TYR A 253 20.60 5.75 -2.86
C TYR A 253 21.89 5.11 -2.35
N GLN A 254 22.90 5.03 -3.20
CA GLN A 254 24.21 4.50 -2.82
C GLN A 254 25.05 5.52 -2.05
N ASP A 255 25.09 5.37 -0.72
CA ASP A 255 25.91 6.18 0.18
C ASP A 255 27.20 5.42 0.56
N ALA A 256 28.28 5.74 -0.14
CA ALA A 256 29.55 5.04 -0.07
C ALA A 256 29.39 3.53 -0.34
N SER A 257 29.52 2.68 0.69
CA SER A 257 29.40 1.22 0.56
C SER A 257 28.03 0.68 0.96
N ALA A 258 27.09 1.53 1.36
CA ALA A 258 25.79 1.11 1.86
C ALA A 258 24.64 1.74 1.06
N TRP A 259 23.57 0.98 0.89
CA TRP A 259 22.31 1.50 0.35
C TRP A 259 21.50 2.17 1.45
N ARG A 260 20.93 3.34 1.14
CA ARG A 260 20.10 4.15 2.04
C ARG A 260 18.76 4.40 1.39
N ILE A 261 17.70 4.49 2.20
CA ILE A 261 16.43 5.02 1.71
C ILE A 261 16.42 6.54 1.87
N VAL A 262 16.19 7.21 0.75
CA VAL A 262 15.98 8.65 0.67
C VAL A 262 14.60 8.95 0.10
N SER A 263 14.14 10.19 0.25
CA SER A 263 12.85 10.60 -0.31
C SER A 263 12.80 12.06 -0.69
N SER A 264 11.89 12.39 -1.60
CA SER A 264 11.51 13.77 -1.96
C SER A 264 9.99 13.88 -2.12
N TYR A 265 9.47 15.05 -1.79
CA TYR A 265 8.10 15.43 -2.12
C TYR A 265 8.06 16.08 -3.50
N VAL A 266 7.10 15.66 -4.32
CA VAL A 266 6.79 16.21 -5.65
C VAL A 266 5.39 16.81 -5.58
N TRP A 267 5.18 17.97 -6.19
CA TRP A 267 3.86 18.58 -6.26
C TRP A 267 2.86 17.64 -6.93
N ASP A 268 1.61 17.54 -6.47
CA ASP A 268 0.62 16.69 -7.12
C ASP A 268 0.12 17.22 -8.49
N THR A 269 0.47 18.46 -8.80
CA THR A 269 0.11 19.21 -10.00
C THR A 269 1.34 19.68 -10.78
N LEU A 270 1.20 19.83 -12.10
CA LEU A 270 2.26 20.36 -12.95
C LEU A 270 2.60 21.80 -12.55
N GLN A 271 3.86 22.05 -12.21
CA GLN A 271 4.36 23.39 -11.91
C GLN A 271 4.98 24.06 -13.14
N GLY A 272 4.98 25.40 -13.18
CA GLY A 272 5.73 26.18 -14.17
C GLY A 272 7.24 26.26 -13.91
N GLY A 273 7.71 25.69 -12.80
CA GLY A 273 9.11 25.64 -12.39
C GLY A 273 9.48 24.24 -11.89
N SER A 274 10.19 24.17 -10.75
CA SER A 274 10.53 22.89 -10.12
C SER A 274 9.28 22.05 -9.84
N GLN A 275 9.28 20.81 -10.31
CA GLN A 275 8.27 19.81 -9.93
C GLN A 275 8.51 19.28 -8.51
N ILE A 276 9.74 19.42 -8.01
CA ILE A 276 10.18 18.98 -6.69
C ILE A 276 9.81 20.05 -5.65
N GLN A 277 9.10 19.64 -4.59
CA GLN A 277 8.65 20.49 -3.49
C GLN A 277 9.72 20.65 -2.39
N THR A 278 10.48 19.59 -2.11
CA THR A 278 11.50 19.56 -1.05
C THR A 278 12.82 19.01 -1.56
N SER A 279 13.94 19.44 -0.98
CA SER A 279 15.21 18.73 -1.18
C SER A 279 15.12 17.29 -0.70
N THR A 280 15.92 16.40 -1.30
CA THR A 280 16.04 15.00 -0.87
C THR A 280 16.43 14.90 0.60
N ALA A 281 15.72 14.04 1.33
CA ALA A 281 15.92 13.78 2.74
C ALA A 281 16.48 12.37 2.96
N PHE A 282 17.52 12.28 3.79
CA PHE A 282 17.98 11.01 4.37
C PHE A 282 17.11 10.68 5.58
N LEU A 283 16.49 9.50 5.55
CA LEU A 283 15.37 9.18 6.44
C LEU A 283 15.78 8.47 7.74
N THR A 284 17.01 7.98 7.79
CA THR A 284 17.52 7.20 8.91
C THR A 284 18.92 7.68 9.27
N GLY A 285 19.21 7.80 10.57
CA GLY A 285 20.52 8.19 11.08
C GLY A 285 21.46 7.02 11.34
N SER A 286 22.40 7.23 12.26
CA SER A 286 23.38 6.23 12.71
C SER A 286 22.79 4.97 13.34
N GLU A 287 21.50 4.97 13.66
CA GLU A 287 20.80 3.83 14.27
C GLU A 287 20.64 2.64 13.30
N LEU A 288 20.67 2.89 11.98
CA LEU A 288 20.53 1.86 10.93
C LEU A 288 21.70 1.95 9.93
N PRO A 289 22.91 1.51 10.32
CA PRO A 289 24.14 1.80 9.59
C PRO A 289 24.33 0.97 8.31
N TYR A 290 23.60 -0.13 8.14
CA TYR A 290 23.77 -1.07 7.04
C TYR A 290 22.75 -0.85 5.92
N ASN A 291 22.79 -1.72 4.90
CA ASN A 291 21.94 -1.59 3.71
C ASN A 291 20.47 -1.49 4.08
N GLN A 292 19.80 -0.56 3.43
CA GLN A 292 18.36 -0.39 3.46
C GLN A 292 17.85 -0.52 2.04
N LEU A 293 16.89 -1.41 1.83
CA LEU A 293 16.47 -1.86 0.50
C LEU A 293 14.94 -1.94 0.41
N ASN A 294 14.44 -2.04 -0.82
CA ASN A 294 13.04 -2.33 -1.14
C ASN A 294 12.05 -1.40 -0.41
N PRO A 295 12.09 -0.07 -0.67
CA PRO A 295 11.16 0.85 -0.05
C PRO A 295 9.74 0.66 -0.60
N ALA A 296 8.73 0.75 0.26
CA ALA A 296 7.33 0.85 -0.14
C ALA A 296 6.62 1.92 0.69
N VAL A 297 5.66 2.63 0.10
CA VAL A 297 5.04 3.80 0.72
C VAL A 297 3.53 3.80 0.56
N ALA A 298 2.81 4.14 1.62
CA ALA A 298 1.36 4.34 1.60
C ALA A 298 0.95 5.60 2.38
N TYR A 299 -0.17 6.19 2.02
CA TYR A 299 -0.70 7.40 2.64
C TYR A 299 -1.95 7.14 3.47
N ASN A 300 -1.97 7.64 4.71
CA ASN A 300 -3.14 7.70 5.57
C ASN A 300 -3.76 9.10 5.47
N GLY A 301 -4.88 9.19 4.76
CA GLY A 301 -5.64 10.43 4.61
C GLY A 301 -6.42 10.89 5.84
N ARG A 302 -6.62 10.05 6.87
CA ARG A 302 -7.25 10.48 8.14
C ARG A 302 -6.28 11.23 9.03
N SER A 303 -5.02 10.78 9.06
CA SER A 303 -3.98 11.35 9.93
C SER A 303 -3.01 12.28 9.20
N HIS A 304 -3.14 12.38 7.87
CA HIS A 304 -2.25 13.16 7.00
C HIS A 304 -0.80 12.71 7.15
N ARG A 305 -0.56 11.41 7.04
CA ARG A 305 0.78 10.83 7.22
C ARG A 305 1.05 9.77 6.17
N PHE A 306 2.27 9.76 5.66
CA PHE A 306 2.79 8.62 4.95
C PHE A 306 3.38 7.61 5.95
N LEU A 307 3.29 6.33 5.62
CA LEU A 307 4.12 5.29 6.17
C LEU A 307 5.02 4.76 5.05
N LEU A 308 6.32 5.01 5.21
CA LEU A 308 7.36 4.37 4.41
C LEU A 308 7.83 3.13 5.15
N VAL A 309 7.98 2.00 4.47
CA VAL A 309 8.57 0.77 4.99
C VAL A 309 9.76 0.36 4.12
N PHE A 310 10.71 -0.35 4.71
CA PHE A 310 11.90 -0.85 4.03
C PHE A 310 12.52 -2.00 4.82
N GLN A 311 13.33 -2.82 4.16
CA GLN A 311 14.13 -3.84 4.85
C GLN A 311 15.51 -3.29 5.21
N HIS A 312 16.06 -3.67 6.36
CA HIS A 312 17.38 -3.27 6.83
C HIS A 312 18.25 -4.48 7.14
N ALA A 313 19.46 -4.52 6.59
CA ALA A 313 20.43 -5.59 6.82
C ALA A 313 21.04 -5.48 8.23
N TYR A 314 20.37 -6.02 9.25
CA TYR A 314 20.72 -5.83 10.67
C TYR A 314 22.18 -6.20 11.00
N LEU A 315 22.69 -7.30 10.44
CA LEU A 315 24.08 -7.75 10.63
C LEU A 315 25.07 -7.17 9.61
N GLY A 316 24.58 -6.51 8.56
CA GLY A 316 25.42 -5.91 7.51
C GLY A 316 26.09 -6.88 6.54
N ASP A 317 25.89 -8.19 6.71
CA ASP A 317 26.43 -9.25 5.85
C ASP A 317 25.38 -9.89 4.93
N GLY A 318 24.14 -9.39 4.98
CA GLY A 318 23.01 -9.88 4.18
C GLY A 318 22.40 -11.18 4.69
N SER A 319 22.76 -11.64 5.89
CA SER A 319 22.19 -12.87 6.48
C SER A 319 20.93 -12.64 7.32
N ASP A 320 20.61 -11.38 7.62
CA ASP A 320 19.53 -10.99 8.52
C ASP A 320 18.96 -9.64 8.09
N TYR A 321 17.80 -9.67 7.42
CA TYR A 321 17.04 -8.47 7.13
C TYR A 321 15.84 -8.35 8.08
N ASP A 322 15.64 -7.15 8.58
CA ASP A 322 14.54 -6.75 9.45
C ASP A 322 13.62 -5.76 8.73
N ILE A 323 12.34 -5.72 9.08
CA ILE A 323 11.40 -4.74 8.50
C ILE A 323 11.27 -3.55 9.43
N TYR A 324 11.53 -2.36 8.89
CA TYR A 324 11.36 -1.08 9.56
C TYR A 324 10.34 -0.22 8.83
N GLY A 325 9.75 0.74 9.54
CA GLY A 325 8.90 1.76 8.96
C GLY A 325 9.13 3.13 9.58
N LEU A 326 8.85 4.18 8.83
CA LEU A 326 8.95 5.56 9.25
C LEU A 326 7.70 6.33 8.87
N ARG A 327 7.12 7.05 9.83
CA ARG A 327 6.00 7.95 9.56
C ARG A 327 6.52 9.31 9.09
N LEU A 328 6.00 9.78 7.98
CA LEU A 328 6.44 11.03 7.36
C LEU A 328 5.29 12.03 7.27
N VAL A 329 5.64 13.31 7.47
CA VAL A 329 4.72 14.44 7.36
C VAL A 329 4.82 15.02 5.95
N PRO A 330 3.68 15.18 5.25
CA PRO A 330 3.59 15.83 3.94
C PRO A 330 4.32 17.16 3.84
N GLY A 331 4.87 17.47 2.65
CA GLY A 331 5.56 18.72 2.35
C GLY A 331 6.92 18.95 3.03
N GLY A 332 7.46 17.95 3.73
CA GLY A 332 8.73 18.05 4.45
C GLY A 332 8.56 18.69 5.84
N GLY A 333 8.91 17.94 6.88
CA GLY A 333 8.77 18.33 8.28
C GLY A 333 9.56 17.41 9.22
N SER A 334 9.28 17.46 10.52
CA SER A 334 9.87 16.51 11.47
C SER A 334 9.45 15.08 11.10
N GLN A 335 10.46 14.22 10.86
CA GLN A 335 10.26 12.78 10.76
C GLN A 335 9.55 12.29 12.03
N GLY A 336 8.57 11.40 11.85
CA GLY A 336 7.92 10.71 12.95
C GLY A 336 8.80 9.60 13.53
N ASP A 337 8.21 8.67 14.26
CA ASP A 337 8.96 7.59 14.89
C ASP A 337 9.37 6.51 13.89
N LEU A 338 10.60 6.03 14.06
CA LEU A 338 11.06 4.78 13.48
C LEU A 338 10.35 3.61 14.19
N ILE A 339 9.77 2.73 13.41
CA ILE A 339 8.98 1.57 13.85
C ILE A 339 9.76 0.32 13.47
N THR A 340 10.09 -0.52 14.45
CA THR A 340 10.54 -1.88 14.19
C THR A 340 9.30 -2.75 13.97
N ILE A 341 9.06 -3.19 12.74
CA ILE A 341 7.86 -3.93 12.33
C ILE A 341 8.08 -5.43 12.53
N ASP A 342 9.22 -5.95 12.09
CA ASP A 342 9.69 -7.28 12.41
C ASP A 342 11.21 -7.27 12.60
N PHE A 343 11.67 -7.90 13.67
CA PHE A 343 13.08 -8.05 14.06
C PHE A 343 13.37 -9.48 14.53
N SER A 344 12.61 -10.44 14.01
CA SER A 344 12.85 -11.85 14.26
C SER A 344 14.27 -12.24 13.83
N LEU A 345 14.81 -13.34 14.38
CA LEU A 345 16.10 -13.89 13.95
C LEU A 345 16.07 -14.54 12.54
N TYR A 346 15.04 -14.23 11.76
CA TYR A 346 14.79 -14.77 10.42
C TYR A 346 14.90 -13.65 9.42
N ASN A 347 15.23 -14.00 8.20
CA ASN A 347 15.41 -13.03 7.15
C ASN A 347 14.06 -12.52 6.64
N ASN A 348 13.75 -11.24 6.87
CA ASN A 348 12.51 -10.59 6.48
C ASN A 348 12.76 -9.60 5.33
N GLU A 349 12.09 -9.82 4.21
CA GLU A 349 12.40 -9.16 2.94
C GLU A 349 11.14 -8.72 2.17
N GLN A 350 11.36 -7.88 1.17
CA GLN A 350 10.38 -7.43 0.18
C GLN A 350 9.10 -6.87 0.83
N PRO A 351 9.20 -5.82 1.69
CA PRO A 351 8.03 -5.28 2.34
C PRO A 351 7.14 -4.49 1.36
N ALA A 352 5.83 -4.71 1.45
CA ALA A 352 4.81 -3.88 0.81
C ALA A 352 3.87 -3.31 1.88
N VAL A 353 3.26 -2.16 1.60
CA VAL A 353 2.40 -1.46 2.57
C VAL A 353 1.18 -0.84 1.90
N ALA A 354 0.03 -0.96 2.57
CA ALA A 354 -1.18 -0.24 2.18
C ALA A 354 -1.92 0.31 3.39
N TYR A 355 -2.66 1.38 3.16
CA TYR A 355 -3.57 1.96 4.13
C TYR A 355 -5.01 1.47 3.88
N GLY A 356 -5.67 0.98 4.93
CA GLY A 356 -7.09 0.69 4.93
C GLY A 356 -7.86 1.79 5.65
N SER A 357 -9.09 2.06 5.22
CA SER A 357 -10.04 2.98 5.87
C SER A 357 -11.45 2.38 5.83
N GLY A 358 -12.33 2.79 6.75
CA GLY A 358 -13.71 2.35 6.71
C GLY A 358 -14.58 3.05 7.76
N PRO A 359 -15.91 2.82 7.74
CA PRO A 359 -16.84 3.45 8.66
C PRO A 359 -16.63 3.00 10.11
N TYR A 360 -16.07 1.81 10.30
CA TYR A 360 -15.80 1.22 11.61
C TYR A 360 -14.34 1.48 12.04
N TYR A 361 -14.01 2.74 12.29
CA TYR A 361 -12.74 3.12 12.93
C TYR A 361 -12.95 3.26 14.44
N LEU A 362 -11.93 2.87 15.20
CA LEU A 362 -11.89 3.02 16.64
C LEU A 362 -10.89 4.12 17.03
N PRO A 363 -11.09 4.82 18.17
CA PRO A 363 -10.16 5.84 18.64
C PRO A 363 -8.72 5.32 18.73
N GLY A 364 -7.76 6.17 18.34
CA GLY A 364 -6.34 5.83 18.35
C GLY A 364 -5.86 5.04 17.12
N GLY A 365 -6.60 5.07 16.01
CA GLY A 365 -6.15 4.49 14.74
C GLY A 365 -6.25 2.97 14.74
N ARG A 366 -7.34 2.44 15.30
CA ARG A 366 -7.61 1.00 15.34
C ARG A 366 -8.85 0.65 14.50
N GLY A 367 -9.06 -0.64 14.30
CA GLY A 367 -10.12 -1.10 13.41
C GLY A 367 -9.77 -0.71 11.99
N ALA A 368 -10.70 -0.10 11.26
CA ALA A 368 -10.48 0.22 9.86
C ALA A 368 -9.46 1.33 9.57
N ASP A 369 -8.88 2.04 10.56
CA ASP A 369 -7.85 3.08 10.33
C ASP A 369 -6.44 2.53 10.63
N GLN A 370 -5.92 1.69 9.74
CA GLN A 370 -4.66 0.96 9.94
C GLN A 370 -3.86 0.90 8.63
N PHE A 371 -2.55 0.75 8.76
CA PHE A 371 -1.74 0.23 7.67
C PHE A 371 -1.61 -1.28 7.84
N LEU A 372 -1.49 -2.00 6.73
CA LEU A 372 -1.05 -3.39 6.72
C LEU A 372 0.29 -3.46 5.97
N VAL A 373 1.30 -4.03 6.60
CA VAL A 373 2.61 -4.28 6.00
C VAL A 373 2.77 -5.77 5.77
N SER A 374 2.94 -6.19 4.52
CA SER A 374 3.23 -7.58 4.16
C SER A 374 4.69 -7.74 3.78
N TYR A 375 5.26 -8.91 4.05
CA TYR A 375 6.67 -9.21 3.77
C TYR A 375 6.89 -10.71 3.70
N VAL A 376 7.99 -11.12 3.10
CA VAL A 376 8.47 -12.51 3.09
C VAL A 376 9.34 -12.74 4.31
N THR A 377 9.15 -13.86 5.02
CA THR A 377 10.08 -14.34 6.04
C THR A 377 10.69 -15.65 5.59
N GLU A 378 12.00 -15.71 5.46
CA GLU A 378 12.75 -16.95 5.21
C GLU A 378 13.21 -17.56 6.53
N THR A 379 12.79 -18.80 6.75
CA THR A 379 13.13 -19.60 7.93
C THR A 379 13.86 -20.88 7.52
N PRO A 380 14.58 -21.54 8.42
CA PRO A 380 15.14 -22.87 8.14
C PRO A 380 14.09 -23.94 7.74
N SER A 381 12.81 -23.69 8.04
CA SER A 381 11.69 -24.59 7.74
C SER A 381 10.88 -24.23 6.49
N GLY A 382 11.19 -23.13 5.80
CA GLY A 382 10.49 -22.67 4.60
C GLY A 382 10.36 -21.15 4.55
N ARG A 383 9.65 -20.66 3.53
CA ARG A 383 9.33 -19.23 3.37
C ARG A 383 7.88 -18.98 3.69
N TRP A 384 7.59 -17.86 4.35
CA TRP A 384 6.26 -17.47 4.80
C TRP A 384 5.90 -16.09 4.25
N ILE A 385 4.64 -15.88 3.87
CA ILE A 385 4.08 -14.53 3.71
C ILE A 385 3.50 -14.10 5.05
N HIS A 386 4.07 -13.05 5.62
CA HIS A 386 3.58 -12.40 6.81
C HIS A 386 2.83 -11.12 6.48
N ALA A 387 1.95 -10.71 7.41
CA ALA A 387 1.43 -9.37 7.45
C ALA A 387 1.37 -8.84 8.88
N HIS A 388 1.59 -7.55 9.06
CA HIS A 388 1.59 -6.90 10.36
C HIS A 388 0.82 -5.58 10.26
N ALA A 389 -0.25 -5.47 11.04
CA ALA A 389 -1.06 -4.25 11.05
C ALA A 389 -0.48 -3.21 12.02
N ILE A 390 -0.34 -1.99 11.51
CA ILE A 390 0.21 -0.82 12.21
C ILE A 390 -0.92 0.19 12.38
N TYR A 391 -1.05 0.76 13.58
CA TYR A 391 -2.13 1.72 13.86
C TYR A 391 -2.02 2.98 13.01
N GLY A 392 -3.11 3.43 12.39
CA GLY A 392 -3.09 4.56 11.45
C GLY A 392 -2.75 5.90 12.09
N THR A 393 -3.14 6.11 13.35
CA THR A 393 -2.81 7.32 14.12
C THR A 393 -1.82 7.02 15.23
N PHE A 394 -0.96 7.98 15.54
CA PHE A 394 -0.02 7.90 16.65
C PHE A 394 -0.72 8.22 17.97
N GLN A 395 -0.58 7.35 18.97
CA GLN A 395 -0.84 7.68 20.37
C GLN A 395 0.52 7.67 21.08
N ILE A 396 1.03 8.86 21.42
CA ILE A 396 2.30 9.06 22.14
C ILE A 396 2.36 8.09 23.33
N GLY A 397 3.40 7.25 23.37
CA GLY A 397 3.67 6.35 24.51
C GLY A 397 2.89 5.04 24.54
N SER A 398 2.33 4.58 23.41
CA SER A 398 1.65 3.27 23.28
C SER A 398 2.24 2.42 22.15
N GLN A 399 1.97 1.10 22.17
CA GLN A 399 2.39 0.15 21.14
C GLN A 399 1.89 0.60 19.75
N LEU A 400 2.81 0.75 18.78
CA LEU A 400 2.51 1.18 17.41
C LEU A 400 1.89 0.07 16.54
N LEU A 401 2.14 -1.17 16.96
CA LEU A 401 1.69 -2.39 16.31
C LEU A 401 0.37 -2.83 16.89
N SER A 402 -0.57 -3.23 16.03
CA SER A 402 -1.90 -3.62 16.47
C SER A 402 -1.97 -5.02 17.06
N SER A 403 -1.08 -5.90 16.64
CA SER A 403 -1.05 -7.31 17.02
C SER A 403 0.36 -7.87 16.94
N THR A 404 0.52 -9.19 16.99
CA THR A 404 1.69 -9.86 16.42
C THR A 404 1.50 -9.98 14.90
N PRO A 405 2.59 -10.24 14.13
CA PRO A 405 2.46 -10.64 12.74
C PRO A 405 1.51 -11.83 12.57
N ILE A 406 0.75 -11.83 11.48
CA ILE A 406 -0.12 -12.93 11.06
C ILE A 406 0.50 -13.65 9.87
N VAL A 407 0.41 -14.98 9.86
CA VAL A 407 0.86 -15.82 8.75
C VAL A 407 -0.26 -15.88 7.70
N LEU A 408 -0.01 -15.35 6.51
CA LEU A 408 -0.94 -15.42 5.37
C LEU A 408 -0.77 -16.72 4.60
N TYR A 409 0.48 -17.17 4.42
CA TYR A 409 0.81 -18.41 3.72
C TYR A 409 2.18 -18.91 4.14
N GLN A 410 2.41 -20.22 4.02
CA GLN A 410 3.70 -20.83 4.31
C GLN A 410 3.97 -22.01 3.39
N THR A 411 5.23 -22.17 3.02
CA THR A 411 5.73 -23.34 2.29
C THR A 411 6.67 -24.16 3.17
N ALA A 412 6.98 -25.38 2.73
CA ALA A 412 8.07 -26.16 3.31
C ALA A 412 9.42 -25.68 2.78
N ALA A 413 10.50 -25.91 3.54
CA ALA A 413 11.86 -25.69 3.05
C ALA A 413 12.18 -26.59 1.85
N GLY A 414 12.91 -26.03 0.90
CA GLY A 414 13.47 -26.77 -0.23
C GLY A 414 13.50 -25.94 -1.50
N PRO A 415 14.26 -26.37 -2.51
CA PRO A 415 14.44 -25.63 -3.77
C PRO A 415 13.18 -25.64 -4.66
N ASN A 416 12.12 -26.30 -4.22
CA ASN A 416 10.90 -26.52 -5.00
C ASN A 416 9.75 -25.60 -4.57
N PHE A 417 9.97 -24.79 -3.53
CA PHE A 417 8.97 -23.90 -2.99
C PHE A 417 9.58 -22.54 -2.78
N ASP A 418 8.93 -21.52 -3.31
CA ASP A 418 9.36 -20.15 -3.12
C ASP A 418 8.15 -19.23 -2.95
N LEU A 419 8.36 -18.13 -2.23
CA LEU A 419 7.40 -17.06 -2.02
C LEU A 419 8.12 -15.74 -2.22
N LEU A 420 7.65 -14.94 -3.18
CA LEU A 420 8.30 -13.72 -3.62
C LEU A 420 7.29 -12.61 -3.82
N ASN A 421 7.81 -11.38 -3.88
CA ASN A 421 7.14 -10.22 -4.45
C ASN A 421 5.72 -9.99 -3.89
N PRO A 422 5.55 -9.91 -2.54
CA PRO A 422 4.23 -9.61 -2.00
C PRO A 422 3.84 -8.16 -2.32
N ASP A 423 2.60 -7.95 -2.73
CA ASP A 423 1.99 -6.62 -2.84
C ASP A 423 0.67 -6.60 -2.05
N VAL A 424 0.27 -5.42 -1.59
CA VAL A 424 -0.92 -5.27 -0.75
C VAL A 424 -1.69 -4.01 -1.12
N VAL A 425 -3.02 -4.12 -1.11
CA VAL A 425 -3.92 -2.98 -1.22
C VAL A 425 -4.97 -2.99 -0.11
N GLY A 426 -5.29 -1.82 0.41
CA GLY A 426 -6.32 -1.61 1.43
C GLY A 426 -7.56 -0.94 0.85
N SER A 427 -8.74 -1.42 1.23
CA SER A 427 -10.01 -0.73 0.94
C SER A 427 -10.18 0.47 1.84
N LEU A 428 -10.47 1.61 1.21
CA LEU A 428 -10.85 2.83 1.92
C LEU A 428 -12.32 2.85 2.35
N ASN A 429 -13.11 1.88 1.87
CA ASN A 429 -14.54 1.77 2.18
C ASN A 429 -14.81 0.87 3.39
N ASN A 430 -14.13 -0.26 3.50
CA ASN A 430 -14.44 -1.28 4.50
C ASN A 430 -13.24 -1.72 5.35
N GLY A 431 -12.04 -1.21 5.04
CA GLY A 431 -10.80 -1.46 5.77
C GLY A 431 -10.18 -2.84 5.53
N ARG A 432 -10.76 -3.67 4.65
CA ARG A 432 -10.17 -4.96 4.26
C ARG A 432 -8.96 -4.76 3.38
N TYR A 433 -8.04 -5.71 3.45
CA TYR A 433 -6.87 -5.76 2.61
C TYR A 433 -6.88 -7.01 1.74
N LEU A 434 -6.29 -6.89 0.56
CA LEU A 434 -5.88 -8.03 -0.24
C LEU A 434 -4.36 -7.98 -0.33
N THR A 435 -3.70 -9.02 0.18
CA THR A 435 -2.28 -9.25 -0.06
C THR A 435 -2.15 -10.32 -1.13
N ILE A 436 -1.35 -10.07 -2.15
CA ILE A 436 -1.00 -11.01 -3.21
C ILE A 436 0.50 -11.31 -3.17
N TRP A 437 0.92 -12.42 -3.78
CA TRP A 437 2.32 -12.81 -3.88
C TRP A 437 2.53 -13.82 -5.00
N GLU A 438 3.78 -13.95 -5.40
CA GLU A 438 4.27 -14.98 -6.31
C GLU A 438 4.61 -16.25 -5.51
N SER A 439 4.17 -17.40 -6.00
CA SER A 439 4.29 -18.69 -5.33
C SER A 439 4.83 -19.75 -6.29
N MET A 440 6.06 -20.20 -6.06
CA MET A 440 6.63 -21.31 -6.83
C MET A 440 6.17 -22.66 -6.28
N ILE A 441 5.77 -23.55 -7.18
CA ILE A 441 5.69 -24.99 -6.92
C ILE A 441 6.43 -25.73 -8.04
N SER A 442 7.63 -26.22 -7.75
CA SER A 442 8.37 -27.05 -8.71
C SER A 442 7.74 -28.44 -8.83
N GLY A 443 7.29 -28.78 -10.04
CA GLY A 443 6.68 -30.06 -10.41
C GLY A 443 7.59 -30.93 -11.28
N PHE A 444 7.06 -32.05 -11.81
CA PHE A 444 7.80 -32.93 -12.73
C PHE A 444 8.18 -32.26 -14.08
N ALA A 445 7.63 -31.06 -14.38
CA ALA A 445 7.79 -30.34 -15.64
C ALA A 445 8.70 -29.10 -15.57
N GLY A 446 9.17 -28.69 -14.38
CA GLY A 446 9.94 -27.46 -14.20
C GLY A 446 9.52 -26.67 -12.97
N THR A 447 10.07 -25.46 -12.82
CA THR A 447 9.53 -24.42 -11.95
C THR A 447 8.23 -23.90 -12.55
N ASP A 448 7.24 -23.65 -11.70
CA ASP A 448 5.94 -23.10 -12.05
C ASP A 448 5.60 -22.06 -10.97
N TYR A 449 5.67 -20.78 -11.35
CA TYR A 449 5.27 -19.64 -10.52
C TYR A 449 3.82 -19.29 -10.76
N ASN A 450 3.09 -19.10 -9.65
CA ASN A 450 1.68 -18.78 -9.65
C ASN A 450 1.42 -17.50 -8.86
N VAL A 451 0.42 -16.72 -9.25
CA VAL A 451 -0.04 -15.57 -8.45
C VAL A 451 -1.16 -16.00 -7.51
N ARG A 452 -0.90 -15.86 -6.21
CA ARG A 452 -1.85 -16.19 -5.14
C ARG A 452 -2.14 -14.97 -4.29
N GLY A 453 -3.20 -15.05 -3.50
CA GLY A 453 -3.53 -13.98 -2.56
C GLY A 453 -4.33 -14.42 -1.36
N ARG A 454 -4.52 -13.48 -0.43
CA ARG A 454 -5.35 -13.69 0.76
C ARG A 454 -5.96 -12.39 1.24
N LEU A 455 -7.22 -12.48 1.66
CA LEU A 455 -7.91 -11.38 2.28
C LEU A 455 -7.57 -11.28 3.77
N VAL A 456 -7.49 -10.05 4.26
CA VAL A 456 -7.26 -9.73 5.66
C VAL A 456 -8.31 -8.72 6.12
N ALA A 457 -9.03 -9.04 7.20
CA ALA A 457 -9.92 -8.10 7.87
C ALA A 457 -9.11 -7.24 8.85
N PRO A 458 -9.47 -5.96 9.03
CA PRO A 458 -8.81 -5.06 9.99
C PRO A 458 -9.18 -5.34 11.46
N TYR A 459 -10.19 -6.18 11.70
CA TYR A 459 -10.65 -6.53 13.05
C TYR A 459 -11.41 -7.86 13.02
N SER A 460 -11.52 -8.49 14.19
CA SER A 460 -12.38 -9.67 14.39
C SER A 460 -13.71 -9.26 15.01
N VAL A 461 -14.82 -9.69 14.41
CA VAL A 461 -16.17 -9.51 14.96
C VAL A 461 -16.54 -10.72 15.79
N PHE A 462 -16.58 -10.57 17.12
CA PHE A 462 -17.15 -11.61 17.99
C PHE A 462 -18.67 -11.38 18.10
N LEU A 463 -19.47 -12.23 17.46
CA LEU A 463 -20.90 -12.28 17.74
C LEU A 463 -21.10 -13.12 19.01
N PRO A 464 -21.62 -12.57 20.13
CA PRO A 464 -21.95 -13.38 21.29
C PRO A 464 -23.05 -14.36 20.85
N ALA A 465 -22.78 -15.65 21.05
CA ALA A 465 -23.79 -16.68 20.87
C ALA A 465 -24.94 -16.40 21.85
N ILE A 466 -26.05 -15.88 21.35
CA ILE A 466 -27.30 -15.83 22.13
C ILE A 466 -27.86 -17.24 22.11
N ILE A 467 -27.41 -18.08 23.05
CA ILE A 467 -28.08 -19.33 23.37
C ILE A 467 -29.39 -18.91 24.04
N ARG A 468 -30.52 -19.10 23.33
CA ARG A 468 -31.86 -18.93 23.90
C ARG A 468 -32.33 -20.20 24.57
#